data_AF-A0A7Y0PQ91-F1
#
_entry.id   AF-A0A7Y0PQ91-F1
#
_cell.length_a   1.000
_cell.length_b   1.000
_cell.length_c   1.000
_cell.angle_alpha   90.00
_cell.angle_beta   90.00
_cell.angle_gamma   90.00
#
_symmetry.space_group_name_H-M   'P 1'
#
loop_
_entity.id
_entity.type
_entity.pdbx_description
1 polymer ?
#
loop_
_entity_poly.entity_id
_entity_poly.type
_entity_poly.pdbx_seq_one_letter_code
_entity_poly.pdbx_strand_id
1 'polypeptide(L)'
;MPERTTRNRLDTPAGPQRRLRVDLDTEAFGRLSERLARFLGTGTYLFWQTVFVIVWIALNLIGILGQWDPYPFILLNLAFSTQAAYAAPLILLAQNRQDDRDRVALDEDRSRAQRTIADTEYLSRELAAVRLAVGEMVTRDFLRSELSERGAERSGVDRELQKELSRAVDRALDKTLQKSLDRVVDRAVDKAVDQALERVLERTGAAGRGTNHAGPGAGDGAT
;
A
#
# COMPACT_ATOMS: atom_id res chain seq x y z
N MET A 1 -67.03 14.73 -14.08
CA MET A 1 -66.70 13.33 -13.71
C MET A 1 -65.57 12.86 -14.63
N PRO A 2 -64.35 12.68 -14.10
CA PRO A 2 -63.14 12.40 -14.89
C PRO A 2 -62.84 10.90 -15.04
N GLU A 3 -61.87 10.62 -15.92
CA GLU A 3 -61.08 9.37 -16.09
C GLU A 3 -61.58 8.36 -17.15
N ARG A 4 -60.72 7.69 -17.94
CA ARG A 4 -59.36 7.18 -17.66
C ARG A 4 -58.49 7.20 -18.91
N THR A 5 -57.42 7.99 -18.89
CA THR A 5 -56.26 7.81 -19.78
C THR A 5 -55.42 6.65 -19.24
N THR A 6 -55.36 5.55 -19.97
CA THR A 6 -54.45 4.43 -19.70
C THR A 6 -53.00 4.88 -19.90
N ARG A 7 -52.38 5.38 -18.84
CA ARG A 7 -50.93 5.60 -18.77
C ARG A 7 -50.25 4.23 -18.76
N ASN A 8 -49.70 3.86 -19.91
CA ASN A 8 -48.76 2.74 -20.03
C ASN A 8 -47.53 3.07 -19.15
N ARG A 9 -47.45 2.41 -17.99
CA ARG A 9 -46.34 2.58 -17.04
C ARG A 9 -45.09 1.97 -17.64
N LEU A 10 -44.14 2.84 -17.99
CA LEU A 10 -42.81 2.51 -18.53
C LEU A 10 -41.82 2.01 -17.44
N ASP A 11 -42.31 1.56 -16.28
CA ASP A 11 -41.49 1.27 -15.09
C ASP A 11 -41.46 -0.21 -14.70
N THR A 12 -41.59 -1.13 -15.65
CA THR A 12 -41.31 -2.55 -15.38
C THR A 12 -39.93 -2.88 -15.95
N PRO A 13 -38.87 -3.04 -15.11
CA PRO A 13 -37.62 -3.57 -15.62
C PRO A 13 -37.90 -4.96 -16.17
N ALA A 14 -37.67 -5.13 -17.47
CA ALA A 14 -37.78 -6.40 -18.15
C ALA A 14 -36.98 -7.45 -17.38
N GLY A 15 -37.61 -8.60 -17.08
CA GLY A 15 -37.04 -9.68 -16.29
C GLY A 15 -35.69 -10.17 -16.82
N PRO A 16 -34.92 -10.92 -16.00
CA PRO A 16 -33.55 -11.26 -16.29
C PRO A 16 -33.50 -12.09 -17.57
N GLN A 17 -33.06 -11.45 -18.65
CA GLN A 17 -32.73 -12.12 -19.89
C GLN A 17 -31.68 -13.18 -19.52
N ARG A 18 -32.07 -14.45 -19.59
CA ARG A 18 -31.16 -15.60 -19.53
C ARG A 18 -30.18 -15.45 -20.68
N ARG A 19 -29.13 -14.66 -20.46
CA ARG A 19 -27.92 -14.69 -21.27
C ARG A 19 -27.38 -16.09 -21.08
N LEU A 20 -27.34 -16.84 -22.17
CA LEU A 20 -26.62 -18.10 -22.25
C LEU A 20 -25.14 -17.74 -22.00
N ARG A 21 -24.76 -17.64 -20.72
CA ARG A 21 -23.36 -17.56 -20.33
C ARG A 21 -22.82 -18.95 -20.63
N VAL A 22 -22.21 -19.08 -21.80
CA VAL A 22 -21.31 -20.19 -22.06
C VAL A 22 -20.19 -19.99 -21.06
N ASP A 23 -20.27 -20.73 -19.95
CA ASP A 23 -19.24 -20.78 -18.92
C ASP A 23 -18.07 -21.58 -19.49
N LEU A 24 -17.40 -20.99 -20.49
CA LEU A 24 -16.14 -21.48 -21.01
C LEU A 24 -15.13 -21.31 -19.89
N ASP A 25 -14.96 -22.35 -19.07
CA ASP A 25 -14.02 -22.52 -17.95
C ASP A 25 -13.03 -21.36 -17.75
N THR A 26 -13.53 -20.22 -17.26
CA THR A 26 -12.75 -18.98 -17.13
C THR A 26 -11.55 -19.20 -16.19
N GLU A 27 -11.72 -20.14 -15.25
CA GLU A 27 -10.73 -20.63 -14.30
C GLU A 27 -9.57 -21.42 -14.96
N ALA A 28 -9.86 -22.23 -15.98
CA ALA A 28 -8.85 -23.01 -16.70
C ALA A 28 -8.01 -22.10 -17.60
N PHE A 29 -8.68 -21.21 -18.34
CA PHE A 29 -8.02 -20.19 -19.15
C PHE A 29 -7.21 -19.21 -18.30
N GLY A 30 -7.71 -18.82 -17.12
CA GLY A 30 -6.98 -17.93 -16.22
C GLY A 30 -5.64 -18.49 -15.77
N ARG A 31 -5.60 -19.78 -15.41
CA ARG A 31 -4.37 -20.50 -15.04
C ARG A 31 -3.41 -20.68 -16.22
N LEU A 32 -3.96 -20.97 -17.41
CA LEU A 32 -3.15 -21.07 -18.64
C LEU A 32 -2.53 -19.72 -19.01
N SER A 33 -3.29 -18.63 -18.98
CA SER A 33 -2.79 -17.29 -19.26
C SER A 33 -1.73 -16.84 -18.26
N GLU A 34 -1.88 -17.16 -16.97
CA GLU A 34 -0.86 -16.82 -15.97
C GLU A 34 0.46 -17.59 -16.19
N ARG A 35 0.36 -18.85 -16.62
CA ARG A 35 1.52 -19.66 -16.98
C ARG A 35 2.19 -19.15 -18.26
N LEU A 36 1.39 -18.80 -19.27
CA LEU A 36 1.86 -18.20 -20.52
C LEU A 36 2.48 -16.81 -20.30
N ALA A 37 1.90 -15.97 -19.45
CA ALA A 37 2.43 -14.65 -19.12
C ALA A 37 3.80 -14.76 -18.44
N ARG A 38 3.96 -15.67 -17.48
CA ARG A 38 5.27 -15.94 -16.85
C ARG A 38 6.28 -16.53 -17.84
N PHE A 39 5.81 -17.37 -18.76
CA PHE A 39 6.65 -18.01 -19.76
C PHE A 39 7.14 -17.04 -20.85
N LEU A 40 6.26 -16.19 -21.36
CA LEU A 40 6.56 -15.17 -22.38
C LEU A 40 7.32 -13.96 -21.81
N GLY A 41 7.08 -13.62 -20.54
CA GLY A 41 7.82 -12.56 -19.85
C GLY A 41 9.26 -12.96 -19.49
N THR A 42 9.57 -14.26 -19.51
CA THR A 42 10.93 -14.76 -19.31
C THR A 42 11.57 -14.97 -20.70
N GLY A 43 12.70 -14.30 -20.99
CA GLY A 43 13.41 -14.42 -22.28
C GLY A 43 13.82 -15.84 -22.70
N THR A 44 13.63 -16.82 -21.80
CA THR A 44 13.82 -18.26 -22.01
C THR A 44 13.01 -18.84 -23.17
N TYR A 45 11.79 -18.36 -23.43
CA TYR A 45 11.01 -18.86 -24.58
C TYR A 45 11.70 -18.54 -25.92
N LEU A 46 12.12 -17.28 -26.08
CA LEU A 46 12.83 -16.82 -27.28
C LEU A 46 14.13 -17.60 -27.47
N PHE A 47 14.88 -17.83 -26.38
CA PHE A 47 16.10 -18.63 -26.42
C PHE A 47 15.85 -20.04 -26.97
N TRP A 48 14.90 -20.78 -26.41
CA TRP A 48 14.59 -22.13 -26.88
C TRP A 48 14.03 -22.15 -28.32
N GLN A 49 13.22 -21.16 -28.69
CA GLN A 49 12.70 -21.03 -30.05
C GLN A 49 13.83 -20.80 -31.06
N THR A 50 14.80 -19.93 -30.76
CA THR A 50 15.97 -19.72 -31.62
C THR A 50 16.84 -20.96 -31.73
N VAL A 51 17.10 -21.64 -30.60
CA VAL A 51 17.86 -22.91 -30.60
C VAL A 51 17.17 -23.96 -31.47
N PHE A 52 15.85 -24.11 -31.35
CA PHE A 52 15.07 -25.03 -32.19
C PHE A 52 15.23 -24.73 -33.69
N VAL A 53 15.12 -23.46 -34.09
CA VAL A 53 15.31 -23.05 -35.49
C VAL A 53 16.72 -23.35 -35.98
N ILE A 54 17.74 -23.02 -35.19
CA ILE A 54 19.15 -23.29 -35.55
C ILE A 54 19.38 -24.79 -35.72
N VAL A 55 18.90 -25.61 -34.79
CA VAL A 55 19.01 -27.07 -34.84
C VAL A 55 18.29 -27.62 -36.08
N TRP A 56 17.09 -27.14 -36.39
CA TRP A 56 16.33 -27.57 -37.56
C TRP A 56 17.09 -27.30 -38.87
N ILE A 57 17.63 -26.08 -39.00
CA ILE A 57 18.44 -25.69 -40.15
C ILE A 57 19.71 -26.55 -40.23
N ALA A 58 20.41 -26.77 -39.12
CA ALA A 58 21.64 -27.57 -39.07
C ALA A 58 21.38 -29.04 -39.44
N LEU A 59 20.32 -29.65 -38.92
CA LEU A 59 19.93 -31.03 -39.24
C LEU A 59 19.61 -31.20 -40.74
N ASN A 60 18.90 -30.23 -41.34
CA ASN A 60 18.61 -30.24 -42.77
C ASN A 60 19.86 -29.99 -43.63
N LEU A 61 20.76 -29.09 -43.20
CA LEU A 61 21.98 -28.75 -43.95
C LEU A 61 23.00 -29.90 -43.98
N ILE A 62 23.15 -30.62 -42.86
CA ILE A 62 24.06 -31.76 -42.76
C ILE A 62 23.47 -33.00 -43.48
N GLY A 63 22.18 -32.97 -43.83
CA GLY A 63 21.52 -34.03 -44.60
C GLY A 63 21.35 -35.33 -43.82
N ILE A 64 21.36 -35.27 -42.48
CA ILE A 64 21.40 -36.43 -41.58
C ILE A 64 20.19 -37.37 -41.80
N LEU A 65 19.04 -36.84 -42.22
CA LEU A 65 17.83 -37.63 -42.49
C LEU A 65 17.44 -37.68 -43.99
N GLY A 66 18.29 -37.19 -44.89
CA GLY A 66 17.86 -36.79 -46.23
C GLY A 66 17.18 -35.42 -46.20
N GLN A 67 17.20 -34.71 -47.31
CA GLN A 67 16.85 -33.29 -47.44
C GLN A 67 15.33 -33.07 -47.29
N TRP A 68 14.76 -33.26 -46.10
CA TRP A 68 13.31 -33.21 -45.88
C TRP A 68 12.73 -31.81 -46.08
N ASP A 69 13.55 -30.77 -45.86
CA ASP A 69 13.19 -29.38 -46.09
C ASP A 69 14.34 -28.64 -46.81
N PRO A 70 14.50 -28.81 -48.14
CA PRO A 70 15.52 -28.11 -48.93
C PRO A 70 15.30 -26.59 -48.90
N TYR A 71 16.37 -25.81 -49.06
CA TYR A 71 16.28 -24.34 -49.17
C TYR A 71 15.25 -23.96 -50.25
N PRO A 72 14.15 -23.23 -49.93
CA PRO A 72 13.98 -22.19 -48.89
C PRO A 72 13.23 -22.58 -47.59
N PHE A 73 13.28 -23.83 -47.12
CA PHE A 73 12.65 -24.30 -45.87
C PHE A 73 11.12 -24.10 -45.80
N ILE A 74 10.37 -24.72 -46.71
CA ILE A 74 8.92 -24.56 -46.84
C ILE A 74 8.16 -25.08 -45.61
N LEU A 75 8.63 -26.16 -44.98
CA LEU A 75 7.94 -26.76 -43.83
C LEU A 75 8.09 -25.88 -42.59
N LEU A 76 9.29 -25.35 -42.36
CA LEU A 76 9.53 -24.40 -41.28
C LEU A 76 8.67 -23.15 -41.45
N ASN A 77 8.59 -22.63 -42.68
CA ASN A 77 7.78 -21.44 -42.97
C ASN A 77 6.27 -21.70 -42.79
N LEU A 78 5.79 -22.88 -43.20
CA LEU A 78 4.40 -23.29 -42.99
C LEU A 78 4.07 -23.43 -41.50
N ALA A 79 4.99 -24.00 -40.71
CA ALA A 79 4.84 -24.12 -39.27
C ALA A 79 4.76 -22.74 -38.60
N PHE A 80 5.65 -21.81 -38.94
CA PHE A 80 5.60 -20.43 -38.43
C PHE A 80 4.33 -19.69 -38.83
N SER A 81 3.88 -19.86 -40.08
CA SER A 81 2.64 -19.26 -40.57
C SER A 81 1.42 -19.75 -39.77
N THR A 82 1.37 -21.05 -39.49
CA THR A 82 0.30 -21.67 -38.68
C THR A 82 0.39 -21.24 -37.22
N GLN A 83 1.61 -21.15 -36.67
CA GLN A 83 1.85 -20.68 -35.30
C GLN A 83 1.36 -19.24 -35.12
N ALA A 84 1.67 -18.35 -36.06
CA ALA A 84 1.20 -16.96 -36.04
C ALA A 84 -0.34 -16.89 -36.15
N ALA A 85 -0.93 -17.70 -37.03
CA ALA A 85 -2.38 -17.74 -37.22
C ALA A 85 -3.15 -18.16 -35.96
N TYR A 86 -2.63 -19.12 -35.18
CA TYR A 86 -3.25 -19.52 -33.91
C TYR A 86 -2.89 -18.58 -32.74
N ALA A 87 -1.76 -17.87 -32.81
CA ALA A 87 -1.39 -16.90 -31.79
C ALA A 87 -2.38 -15.73 -31.72
N ALA A 88 -2.84 -15.21 -32.86
CA ALA A 88 -3.75 -14.07 -32.92
C ALA A 88 -5.04 -14.22 -32.07
N PRO A 89 -5.85 -15.29 -32.21
CA PRO A 89 -7.05 -15.48 -31.39
C PRO A 89 -6.71 -15.73 -29.91
N LEU A 90 -5.60 -16.40 -29.60
CA LEU A 90 -5.16 -16.62 -28.23
C LEU A 90 -4.76 -15.30 -27.55
N ILE A 91 -4.04 -14.44 -28.27
CA ILE A 91 -3.68 -13.10 -27.81
C ILE A 91 -4.92 -12.25 -27.59
N LEU A 92 -5.88 -12.28 -28.52
CA LEU A 92 -7.14 -11.53 -28.39
C LEU A 92 -7.93 -11.94 -27.14
N LEU A 93 -8.00 -13.25 -26.86
CA LEU A 93 -8.63 -13.75 -25.63
C LEU A 93 -7.87 -13.35 -24.37
N ALA A 94 -6.53 -13.37 -24.42
CA ALA A 94 -5.71 -12.90 -23.31
C ALA A 94 -5.90 -11.39 -23.05
N GLN A 95 -6.00 -10.60 -24.13
CA GLN A 95 -6.24 -9.15 -24.08
C GLN A 95 -7.61 -8.81 -23.52
N ASN A 96 -8.70 -9.42 -24.00
CA ASN A 96 -10.04 -9.19 -23.45
C ASN A 96 -10.09 -9.38 -21.92
N ARG A 97 -9.36 -10.37 -21.41
CA ARG A 97 -9.30 -10.62 -19.96
C ARG A 97 -8.40 -9.64 -19.21
N GLN A 98 -7.35 -9.10 -19.86
CA GLN A 98 -6.56 -8.01 -19.30
C GLN A 98 -7.42 -6.74 -19.21
N ASP A 99 -8.13 -6.41 -20.29
CA ASP A 99 -9.03 -5.24 -20.34
C ASP A 99 -10.15 -5.32 -19.29
N ASP A 100 -10.72 -6.51 -19.06
CA ASP A 100 -11.72 -6.72 -18.00
C ASP A 100 -11.14 -6.46 -16.60
N ARG A 101 -9.90 -6.92 -16.32
CA ARG A 101 -9.22 -6.67 -15.04
C ARG A 101 -8.87 -5.20 -14.88
N ASP A 102 -8.35 -4.58 -15.92
CA ASP A 102 -7.98 -3.17 -15.93
C ASP A 102 -9.21 -2.29 -15.73
N ARG A 103 -10.35 -2.68 -16.29
CA ARG A 103 -11.63 -2.00 -16.07
C ARG A 103 -12.07 -2.06 -14.60
N VAL A 104 -11.99 -3.24 -13.96
CA VAL A 104 -12.34 -3.38 -12.54
C VAL A 104 -11.40 -2.54 -11.67
N ALA A 105 -10.10 -2.56 -11.95
CA ALA A 105 -9.12 -1.75 -11.23
C ALA A 105 -9.39 -0.24 -11.38
N LEU A 106 -9.74 0.21 -12.59
CA LEU A 106 -10.09 1.61 -12.86
C LEU A 106 -11.38 2.03 -12.14
N ASP A 107 -12.39 1.17 -12.09
CA ASP A 107 -13.65 1.48 -11.39
C ASP A 107 -13.44 1.55 -9.87
N GLU A 108 -12.59 0.68 -9.32
CA GLU A 108 -12.22 0.75 -7.90
C GLU A 108 -11.42 2.03 -7.60
N ASP A 109 -10.47 2.40 -8.46
CA ASP A 109 -9.69 3.63 -8.31
C ASP A 109 -10.58 4.89 -8.38
N ARG A 110 -11.54 4.92 -9.33
CA ARG A 110 -12.56 5.98 -9.38
C ARG A 110 -13.38 6.07 -8.10
N SER A 111 -13.81 4.94 -7.55
CA SER A 111 -14.58 4.92 -6.30
C SER A 111 -13.75 5.43 -5.12
N ARG A 112 -12.47 5.03 -5.04
CA ARG A 112 -11.52 5.53 -4.03
C ARG A 112 -11.31 7.03 -4.17
N ALA A 113 -11.09 7.53 -5.38
CA ALA A 113 -10.92 8.96 -5.65
C ALA A 113 -12.15 9.78 -5.22
N GLN A 114 -13.36 9.30 -5.50
CA GLN A 114 -14.60 9.95 -5.05
C GLN A 114 -14.69 10.02 -3.52
N ARG A 115 -14.31 8.96 -2.81
CA ARG A 115 -14.27 8.95 -1.33
C ARG A 115 -13.25 9.95 -0.80
N THR A 116 -12.05 9.99 -1.37
CA THR A 116 -11.01 10.95 -0.97
C THR A 116 -11.47 12.41 -1.16
N ILE A 117 -12.16 12.71 -2.26
CA ILE A 117 -12.73 14.04 -2.51
C ILE A 117 -13.78 14.37 -1.45
N ALA A 118 -14.71 13.46 -1.16
CA ALA A 118 -15.75 13.65 -0.16
C ALA A 118 -15.17 13.84 1.26
N ASP A 119 -14.16 13.05 1.64
CA ASP A 119 -13.47 13.18 2.93
C ASP A 119 -12.76 14.53 3.04
N THR A 120 -12.14 14.99 1.94
CA THR A 120 -11.49 16.31 1.90
C THR A 120 -12.51 17.43 2.04
N GLU A 121 -13.65 17.33 1.35
CA GLU A 121 -14.75 18.30 1.47
C GLU A 121 -15.30 18.33 2.90
N TYR A 122 -15.53 17.17 3.50
CA TYR A 122 -15.97 17.04 4.88
C TYR A 122 -14.99 17.71 5.86
N LEU A 123 -13.70 17.37 5.77
CA LEU A 123 -12.66 17.98 6.60
C LEU A 123 -12.56 19.50 6.41
N SER A 124 -12.73 20.00 5.18
CA SER A 124 -12.72 21.44 4.92
C SER A 124 -13.90 22.17 5.59
N ARG A 125 -15.08 21.53 5.62
CA ARG A 125 -16.29 22.05 6.25
C ARG A 125 -16.17 22.03 7.77
N GLU A 126 -15.67 20.93 8.33
CA GLU A 126 -15.39 20.82 9.77
C GLU A 126 -14.34 21.85 10.21
N LEU A 127 -13.25 22.01 9.44
CA LEU A 127 -12.23 23.02 9.73
C LEU A 127 -12.79 24.44 9.67
N ALA A 128 -13.65 24.74 8.70
CA ALA A 128 -14.33 26.04 8.62
C ALA A 128 -15.23 26.28 9.83
N ALA A 129 -16.00 25.28 10.26
CA ALA A 129 -16.85 25.37 11.45
C ALA A 129 -16.03 25.59 12.72
N VAL A 130 -14.94 24.83 12.90
CA VAL A 130 -14.00 24.99 14.01
C VAL A 130 -13.38 26.39 14.01
N ARG A 131 -12.96 26.90 12.85
CA ARG A 131 -12.38 28.24 12.71
C ARG A 131 -13.36 29.33 13.12
N LEU A 132 -14.63 29.21 12.76
CA LEU A 132 -15.68 30.15 13.17
C LEU A 132 -15.91 30.11 14.69
N ALA A 133 -16.03 28.91 15.27
CA ALA A 133 -16.21 28.75 16.71
C ALA A 133 -15.04 29.32 17.52
N VAL A 134 -13.80 29.07 17.09
CA VAL A 134 -12.60 29.66 17.70
C VAL A 134 -12.55 31.17 17.51
N GLY A 135 -12.91 31.67 16.32
CA GLY A 135 -12.95 33.11 16.04
C GLY A 135 -13.95 33.87 16.92
N GLU A 136 -15.13 33.31 17.18
CA GLU A 136 -16.15 33.91 18.04
C GLU A 136 -15.71 33.95 19.51
N MET A 137 -15.07 32.88 20.00
CA MET A 137 -14.52 32.81 21.36
C MET A 137 -13.41 33.84 21.57
N VAL A 138 -12.44 33.91 20.66
CA VAL A 138 -11.31 34.85 20.73
C VAL A 138 -11.81 36.29 20.66
N THR A 139 -12.76 36.60 19.77
CA THR A 139 -13.29 37.97 19.64
C THR A 139 -14.06 38.40 20.89
N ARG A 140 -14.86 37.51 21.48
CA ARG A 140 -15.63 37.80 22.68
C ARG A 140 -14.75 37.97 23.92
N ASP A 141 -13.80 37.07 24.14
CA ASP A 141 -12.91 37.14 25.31
C ASP A 141 -11.92 38.31 25.19
N PHE A 142 -11.43 38.62 23.98
CA PHE A 142 -10.57 39.77 23.73
C PHE A 142 -11.31 41.12 23.88
N LEU A 143 -12.52 41.25 23.30
CA LEU A 143 -13.34 42.45 23.51
C LEU A 143 -13.74 42.61 24.97
N ARG A 144 -14.03 41.50 25.66
CA ARG A 144 -14.35 41.52 27.09
C ARG A 144 -13.13 41.85 27.94
N SER A 145 -11.93 41.35 27.60
CA SER A 145 -10.71 41.69 28.31
C SER A 145 -10.34 43.16 28.13
N GLU A 146 -10.49 43.72 26.93
CA GLU A 146 -10.24 45.15 26.67
C GLU A 146 -11.30 46.08 27.31
N LEU A 147 -12.56 45.67 27.31
CA LEU A 147 -13.61 46.38 28.05
C LEU A 147 -13.43 46.24 29.57
N SER A 148 -12.94 45.10 30.06
CA SER A 148 -12.52 44.92 31.45
C SER A 148 -11.30 45.74 31.79
N GLU A 149 -10.34 45.89 30.89
CA GLU A 149 -9.12 46.68 31.07
C GLU A 149 -9.44 48.17 31.24
N ARG A 150 -10.40 48.69 30.48
CA ARG A 150 -10.95 50.05 30.67
C ARG A 150 -11.93 50.15 31.84
N GLY A 151 -12.70 49.11 32.12
CA GLY A 151 -13.58 49.03 33.30
C GLY A 151 -12.83 48.88 34.62
N ALA A 152 -11.60 48.36 34.58
CA ALA A 152 -10.68 48.18 35.69
C ALA A 152 -9.97 49.46 36.13
N GLU A 153 -10.32 50.64 35.60
CA GLU A 153 -10.16 51.90 36.36
C GLU A 153 -11.02 51.91 37.65
N ARG A 154 -11.97 50.97 37.78
CA ARG A 154 -12.61 50.55 39.04
C ARG A 154 -11.80 49.51 39.86
N SER A 155 -10.58 49.23 39.41
CA SER A 155 -9.27 48.82 39.97
C SER A 155 -9.06 48.04 41.28
N GLY A 156 -10.02 47.91 42.19
CA GLY A 156 -9.74 47.31 43.50
C GLY A 156 -9.95 45.80 43.57
N VAL A 157 -11.04 45.31 42.99
CA VAL A 157 -11.61 43.99 43.32
C VAL A 157 -10.94 42.85 42.55
N ASP A 158 -10.58 43.07 41.29
CA ASP A 158 -9.98 42.04 40.44
C ASP A 158 -8.52 41.70 40.82
N ARG A 159 -7.78 42.65 41.42
CA ARG A 159 -6.40 42.41 41.88
C ARG A 159 -6.33 41.41 43.02
N GLU A 160 -7.33 41.41 43.91
CA GLU A 160 -7.39 40.49 45.05
C GLU A 160 -7.70 39.06 44.57
N LEU A 161 -8.69 38.93 43.68
CA LEU A 161 -9.10 37.64 43.10
C LEU A 161 -8.00 37.03 42.20
N GLN A 162 -7.29 37.84 41.40
CA GLN A 162 -6.15 37.37 40.61
C GLN A 162 -4.98 36.92 41.47
N LYS A 163 -4.77 37.53 42.65
CA LYS A 163 -3.73 37.11 43.59
C LYS A 163 -4.05 35.76 44.25
N GLU A 164 -5.32 35.53 44.57
CA GLU A 164 -5.78 34.24 45.10
C GLU A 164 -5.72 33.14 44.04
N LEU A 165 -6.17 33.44 42.81
CA LEU A 165 -6.19 32.49 41.71
C LEU A 165 -4.76 32.11 41.27
N SER A 166 -3.85 33.08 41.16
CA SER A 166 -2.44 32.80 40.80
C SER A 166 -1.77 31.91 41.85
N ARG A 167 -1.95 32.20 43.14
CA ARG A 167 -1.45 31.34 44.22
C ARG A 167 -2.07 29.94 44.21
N ALA A 168 -3.33 29.81 43.83
CA ALA A 168 -3.97 28.50 43.70
C ALA A 168 -3.43 27.72 42.48
N VAL A 169 -3.26 28.38 41.35
CA VAL A 169 -2.72 27.81 40.11
C VAL A 169 -1.26 27.41 40.27
N ASP A 170 -0.42 28.25 40.88
CA ASP A 170 0.99 27.93 41.12
C ASP A 170 1.14 26.69 42.00
N ARG A 171 0.35 26.58 43.07
CA ARG A 171 0.36 25.39 43.94
C ARG A 171 -0.12 24.13 43.24
N ALA A 172 -1.09 24.26 42.32
CA ALA A 172 -1.62 23.13 41.56
C ALA A 172 -0.66 22.68 40.46
N LEU A 173 -0.05 23.64 39.75
CA LEU A 173 0.96 23.40 38.73
C LEU A 173 2.20 22.77 39.34
N ASP A 174 2.70 23.29 40.45
CA ASP A 174 3.92 22.77 41.08
C ASP A 174 3.74 21.31 41.53
N LYS A 175 2.62 20.98 42.18
CA LYS A 175 2.28 19.58 42.52
C LYS A 175 2.16 18.67 41.30
N THR A 176 1.58 19.17 40.21
CA THR A 176 1.29 18.36 39.03
C THR A 176 2.55 18.17 38.18
N LEU A 177 3.33 19.23 37.98
CA LEU A 177 4.60 19.22 37.29
C LEU A 177 5.57 18.34 38.04
N GLN A 178 5.77 18.54 39.34
CA GLN A 178 6.70 17.71 40.11
C GLN A 178 6.32 16.23 40.05
N LYS A 179 5.06 15.87 40.25
CA LYS A 179 4.61 14.45 40.22
C LYS A 179 4.64 13.83 38.82
N SER A 180 4.54 14.62 37.75
CA SER A 180 4.62 14.11 36.38
C SER A 180 6.06 14.04 35.90
N LEU A 181 6.88 15.04 36.22
CA LEU A 181 8.31 15.08 35.91
C LEU A 181 9.02 13.91 36.59
N ASP A 182 8.80 13.68 37.89
CA ASP A 182 9.43 12.59 38.65
C ASP A 182 9.14 11.23 38.02
N ARG A 183 7.86 10.98 37.69
CA ARG A 183 7.44 9.73 37.03
C ARG A 183 7.96 9.56 35.61
N VAL A 184 8.25 10.65 34.90
CA VAL A 184 8.77 10.59 33.53
C VAL A 184 10.28 10.43 33.55
N VAL A 185 10.96 11.18 34.42
CA VAL A 185 12.41 11.11 34.62
C VAL A 185 12.79 9.73 35.13
N ASP A 186 12.16 9.20 36.18
CA ASP A 186 12.47 7.87 36.70
C ASP A 186 12.30 6.79 35.63
N ARG A 187 11.16 6.80 34.91
CA ARG A 187 10.93 5.82 33.83
C ARG A 187 11.89 5.98 32.65
N ALA A 188 12.30 7.19 32.34
CA ALA A 188 13.24 7.46 31.25
C ALA A 188 14.66 7.04 31.65
N VAL A 189 15.07 7.34 32.88
CA VAL A 189 16.37 6.98 33.44
C VAL A 189 16.46 5.45 33.56
N ASP A 190 15.49 4.78 34.15
CA ASP A 190 15.48 3.32 34.29
C ASP A 190 15.62 2.63 32.92
N LYS A 191 14.81 3.04 31.94
CA LYS A 191 14.89 2.49 30.58
C LYS A 191 16.23 2.77 29.90
N ALA A 192 16.79 3.96 30.10
CA ALA A 192 18.08 4.33 29.53
C ALA A 192 19.22 3.51 30.14
N VAL A 193 19.17 3.30 31.47
CA VAL A 193 20.14 2.48 32.21
C VAL A 193 20.04 1.02 31.76
N ASP A 194 18.83 0.45 31.69
CA ASP A 194 18.61 -0.92 31.23
C ASP A 194 19.13 -1.13 29.80
N GLN A 195 18.79 -0.23 28.88
CA GLN A 195 19.28 -0.29 27.49
C GLN A 195 20.80 -0.16 27.40
N ALA A 196 21.41 0.68 28.24
CA ALA A 196 22.86 0.82 28.26
C ALA A 196 23.54 -0.44 28.81
N LEU A 197 22.99 -1.02 29.88
CA LEU A 197 23.51 -2.23 30.51
C LEU A 197 23.39 -3.43 29.56
N GLU A 198 22.27 -3.58 28.86
CA GLU A 198 22.04 -4.65 27.88
C GLU A 198 23.04 -4.55 26.72
N ARG A 199 23.24 -3.35 26.14
CA ARG A 199 24.25 -3.13 25.09
C ARG A 199 25.68 -3.45 25.55
N VAL A 200 26.00 -3.15 26.80
CA VAL A 200 27.32 -3.47 27.39
C VAL A 200 27.46 -4.97 27.59
N LEU A 201 26.43 -5.64 28.10
CA LEU A 201 26.42 -7.09 28.28
C LEU A 201 26.49 -7.84 26.95
N GLU A 202 25.80 -7.37 25.90
CA GLU A 202 25.90 -7.94 24.55
C GLU A 202 27.31 -7.77 23.97
N ARG A 203 27.91 -6.58 24.08
CA ARG A 203 29.30 -6.34 23.63
C ARG A 203 30.31 -7.20 24.39
N THR A 204 30.13 -7.35 25.69
CA THR A 204 31.05 -8.12 26.54
C THR A 204 30.84 -9.63 26.36
N GLY A 205 29.60 -10.08 26.20
CA GLY A 205 29.23 -11.47 25.93
C GLY A 205 29.60 -11.94 24.52
N ALA A 206 29.65 -11.04 23.54
CA ALA A 206 30.19 -11.30 22.20
C ALA A 206 31.73 -11.38 22.20
N ALA A 207 32.41 -10.56 23.01
CA ALA A 207 33.87 -10.60 23.14
C ALA A 207 34.37 -11.85 23.91
N GLY A 208 33.62 -12.34 24.90
CA GLY A 208 33.99 -13.52 25.70
C GLY A 208 33.78 -14.89 25.01
N ARG A 209 33.10 -14.95 23.87
CA ARG A 209 32.75 -16.22 23.19
C ARG A 209 33.64 -16.56 21.99
N GLY A 210 34.64 -15.73 21.69
CA GLY A 210 35.50 -15.85 20.50
C GLY A 210 36.89 -16.48 20.73
N THR A 211 37.26 -16.87 21.95
CA THR A 211 38.60 -17.39 22.26
C THR A 211 38.56 -18.74 22.96
N ASN A 212 37.85 -19.72 22.42
CA ASN A 212 38.03 -21.10 22.86
C ASN A 212 37.85 -22.10 21.71
N HIS A 213 38.72 -22.04 20.70
CA HIS A 213 38.96 -23.19 19.82
C HIS A 213 40.31 -23.11 19.08
N ALA A 214 41.37 -23.58 19.73
CA ALA A 214 42.60 -24.17 19.17
C ALA A 214 43.53 -24.43 20.38
N GLY A 215 44.05 -25.61 20.73
CA GLY A 215 44.09 -26.98 20.25
C GLY A 215 45.19 -27.65 21.12
N PRO A 216 45.05 -28.88 21.64
CA PRO A 216 46.05 -29.44 22.55
C PRO A 216 47.10 -30.27 21.80
N GLY A 217 48.38 -30.02 22.11
CA GLY A 217 49.52 -30.87 21.76
C GLY A 217 50.76 -30.02 21.46
N ALA A 218 51.98 -30.35 21.84
CA ALA A 218 52.55 -31.44 22.62
C ALA A 218 54.04 -31.06 22.85
N GLY A 219 54.69 -31.65 23.85
CA GLY A 219 56.16 -31.77 23.93
C GLY A 219 56.83 -30.80 24.90
N ASP A 220 57.17 -31.22 26.13
CA ASP A 220 58.43 -31.87 26.53
C ASP A 220 59.53 -30.80 26.70
N GLY A 221 60.11 -30.56 27.86
CA GLY A 221 60.86 -31.52 28.66
C GLY A 221 62.27 -30.92 28.82
N ALA A 222 62.78 -30.91 30.04
CA ALA A 222 64.00 -30.22 30.44
C ALA A 222 65.29 -30.80 29.82
N THR A 223 66.38 -30.03 30.04
CA THR A 223 67.83 -30.33 29.90
C THR A 223 68.50 -30.08 28.56
#